data_AF-A0A6B3N2T6-F1
#
_entry.id   AF-A0A6B3N2T6-F1
#
_cell.length_a   1.000
_cell.length_b   1.000
_cell.length_c   1.000
_cell.angle_alpha   90.00
_cell.angle_beta   90.00
_cell.angle_gamma   90.00
#
_symmetry.space_group_name_H-M   'P 1'
#
loop_
_entity.id
_entity.type
_entity.pdbx_description
1 polymer ?
#
loop_
_entity_poly.entity_id
_entity_poly.type
_entity_poly.pdbx_seq_one_letter_code
_entity_poly.pdbx_strand_id
1 'polypeptide(L)'
;SEAMLLAARELELQDIIKNRVVLWRMRSTNPWRRSYTRRPLSPEEAKALVVIASHMARRMTVLIRQLLTAYEQLLEKQVPLEQHFRLSKYLERFQAHFRSRMNPRRSKVAAYNSEEKLNQLAISLLSELLFCTGTSGRQRLWTSLFDGELP
;
A
#
# COMPACT_ATOMS: atom_id res chain seq x y z
N SER A 1 1.05 3.26 12.83
CA SER A 1 -0.10 2.35 12.84
C SER A 1 -1.35 2.98 13.46
N GLU A 2 -1.25 4.11 14.17
CA GLU A 2 -2.42 4.81 14.75
C GLU A 2 -3.53 5.08 13.75
N ALA A 3 -3.21 5.65 12.58
CA ALA A 3 -4.22 5.99 11.58
C ALA A 3 -5.05 4.76 11.13
N MET A 4 -4.43 3.57 11.05
CA MET A 4 -5.14 2.33 10.72
C MET A 4 -6.02 1.84 11.88
N LEU A 5 -5.57 2.00 13.13
CA LEU A 5 -6.36 1.64 14.32
C LEU A 5 -7.55 2.60 14.52
N LEU A 6 -7.37 3.88 14.20
CA LEU A 6 -8.45 4.85 14.17
C LEU A 6 -9.45 4.48 13.06
N ALA A 7 -8.97 4.21 11.84
CA ALA A 7 -9.83 3.76 10.74
C ALA A 7 -10.61 2.50 11.12
N ALA A 8 -9.97 1.51 11.76
CA ALA A 8 -10.66 0.30 12.23
C ALA A 8 -11.74 0.60 13.27
N ARG A 9 -11.62 1.66 14.07
CA ARG A 9 -12.67 2.10 14.99
C ARG A 9 -13.79 2.84 14.28
N GLU A 10 -13.46 3.78 13.40
CA GLU A 10 -14.42 4.52 12.56
C GLU A 10 -15.25 3.59 11.66
N LEU A 11 -14.72 2.42 11.31
CA LEU A 11 -15.36 1.41 10.46
C LEU A 11 -15.99 0.26 11.25
N GLU A 12 -16.05 0.36 12.59
CA GLU A 12 -16.66 -0.64 13.48
C GLU A 12 -16.04 -2.06 13.35
N LEU A 13 -14.76 -2.15 12.99
CA LEU A 13 -14.05 -3.42 12.77
C LEU A 13 -13.48 -4.02 14.06
N GLN A 14 -13.98 -3.65 15.24
CA GLN A 14 -13.37 -4.03 16.52
C GLN A 14 -13.50 -5.53 16.84
N ASP A 15 -14.52 -6.20 16.30
CA ASP A 15 -14.68 -7.65 16.43
C ASP A 15 -13.55 -8.42 15.74
N ILE A 16 -12.97 -7.83 14.68
CA ILE A 16 -11.86 -8.40 13.90
C ILE A 16 -10.51 -7.85 14.40
N ILE A 17 -10.39 -6.53 14.55
CA ILE A 17 -9.16 -5.81 14.89
C ILE A 17 -9.27 -5.24 16.31
N LYS A 18 -9.17 -6.15 17.29
CA LYS A 18 -9.36 -5.84 18.71
C LYS A 18 -8.32 -4.87 19.28
N ASN A 19 -7.10 -4.90 18.76
CA ASN A 19 -5.99 -4.07 19.23
C ASN A 19 -4.84 -3.99 18.22
N ARG A 20 -3.80 -3.23 18.58
CA ARG A 20 -2.56 -3.07 17.80
C ARG A 20 -1.86 -4.39 17.48
N VAL A 21 -1.82 -5.33 18.44
CA VAL A 21 -1.11 -6.60 18.28
C VAL A 21 -1.80 -7.46 17.22
N VAL A 22 -3.13 -7.49 17.22
CA VAL A 22 -3.93 -8.17 16.19
C VAL A 22 -3.69 -7.55 14.81
N LEU A 23 -3.77 -6.22 14.70
CA LEU A 23 -3.47 -5.52 13.44
C LEU A 23 -2.05 -5.79 12.94
N TRP A 24 -1.08 -5.81 13.86
CA TRP A 24 0.30 -6.13 13.52
C TRP A 24 0.42 -7.57 13.03
N ARG A 25 -0.21 -8.54 13.70
CA ARG A 25 -0.20 -9.96 13.32
C ARG A 25 -0.81 -10.19 11.95
N MET A 26 -1.95 -9.55 11.65
CA MET A 26 -2.58 -9.58 10.33
C MET A 26 -1.64 -9.02 9.26
N ARG A 27 -1.01 -7.86 9.48
CA ARG A 27 -0.04 -7.29 8.53
C ARG A 27 1.20 -8.16 8.35
N SER A 28 1.59 -8.90 9.38
CA SER A 28 2.73 -9.81 9.38
C SER A 28 2.46 -11.13 8.64
N THR A 29 1.25 -11.37 8.11
CA THR A 29 1.03 -12.51 7.20
C THR A 29 1.65 -12.29 5.82
N ASN A 30 2.02 -11.04 5.47
CA ASN A 30 2.70 -10.74 4.22
C ASN A 30 4.04 -11.52 4.11
N PRO A 31 4.19 -12.45 3.15
CA PRO A 31 5.37 -13.32 3.03
C PRO A 31 6.65 -12.57 2.65
N TRP A 32 6.53 -11.33 2.17
CA TRP A 32 7.67 -10.47 1.82
C TRP A 32 8.32 -9.82 3.06
N ARG A 33 7.65 -9.78 4.21
CA ARG A 33 8.19 -9.13 5.41
C ARG A 33 9.39 -9.88 6.00
N ARG A 34 10.27 -9.14 6.68
CA ARG A 34 11.34 -9.68 7.54
C ARG A 34 10.77 -10.45 8.72
N SER A 35 9.91 -9.79 9.48
CA SER A 35 9.14 -10.40 10.57
C SER A 35 7.77 -10.78 10.01
N TYR A 36 7.63 -12.04 9.62
CA TYR A 36 6.37 -12.59 9.13
C TYR A 36 5.85 -13.68 10.07
N THR A 37 4.54 -13.82 10.14
CA THR A 37 3.87 -14.88 10.89
C THR A 37 3.44 -15.96 9.89
N ARG A 38 3.85 -17.21 10.14
CA ARG A 38 3.45 -18.37 9.33
C ARG A 38 2.01 -18.79 9.66
N ARG A 39 1.05 -17.91 9.36
CA ARG A 39 -0.38 -18.21 9.42
C ARG A 39 -1.08 -17.64 8.19
N PRO A 40 -2.14 -18.28 7.70
CA PRO A 40 -3.00 -17.68 6.70
C PRO A 40 -3.73 -16.46 7.29
N LEU A 41 -4.04 -15.51 6.41
CA LEU A 41 -4.95 -14.41 6.69
C LEU A 41 -6.37 -14.91 6.36
N SER A 42 -7.33 -14.78 7.29
CA SER A 42 -8.70 -15.22 6.99
C SER A 42 -9.35 -14.28 5.95
N PRO A 43 -10.37 -14.73 5.20
CA PRO A 43 -11.12 -13.86 4.28
C PRO A 43 -11.68 -12.61 4.96
N GLU A 44 -12.16 -12.73 6.20
CA GLU A 44 -12.69 -11.61 6.99
C GLU A 44 -11.57 -10.63 7.38
N GLU A 45 -10.42 -11.15 7.81
CA GLU A 45 -9.25 -10.33 8.11
C GLU A 45 -8.73 -9.60 6.87
N ALA A 46 -8.72 -10.27 5.71
CA ALA A 46 -8.33 -9.68 4.43
C ALA A 46 -9.30 -8.58 4.00
N LYS A 47 -10.62 -8.84 4.07
CA LYS A 47 -11.65 -7.83 3.80
C LYS A 47 -11.51 -6.62 4.73
N ALA A 48 -11.26 -6.83 6.01
CA ALA A 48 -11.05 -5.73 6.97
C ALA A 48 -9.86 -4.85 6.57
N LEU A 49 -8.74 -5.44 6.13
CA LEU A 49 -7.59 -4.68 5.64
C LEU A 49 -7.91 -3.91 4.35
N VAL A 50 -8.67 -4.49 3.43
CA VAL A 50 -9.13 -3.81 2.20
C VAL A 50 -10.00 -2.61 2.53
N VAL A 51 -10.99 -2.75 3.42
CA VAL A 51 -11.87 -1.65 3.82
C VAL A 51 -11.06 -0.51 4.47
N ILE A 52 -10.09 -0.83 5.33
CA ILE A 52 -9.19 0.17 5.93
C ILE A 52 -8.35 0.87 4.85
N ALA A 53 -7.75 0.13 3.93
CA ALA A 53 -6.92 0.68 2.87
C ALA A 53 -7.75 1.64 1.98
N SER A 54 -8.93 1.22 1.53
CA SER A 54 -9.82 2.07 0.73
C SER A 54 -10.31 3.30 1.49
N HIS A 55 -10.64 3.16 2.79
CA HIS A 55 -11.06 4.29 3.63
C HIS A 55 -9.95 5.33 3.79
N MET A 56 -8.72 4.90 4.05
CA MET A 56 -7.56 5.79 4.13
C MET A 56 -7.25 6.43 2.78
N ALA A 57 -7.30 5.66 1.68
CA ALA A 57 -7.10 6.19 0.34
C ALA A 57 -8.11 7.29 0.01
N ARG A 58 -9.39 7.10 0.36
CA ARG A 58 -10.45 8.11 0.18
C ARG A 58 -10.18 9.41 0.94
N ARG A 59 -9.63 9.32 2.16
CA ARG A 59 -9.22 10.52 2.93
C ARG A 59 -8.00 11.22 2.33
N MET A 60 -7.21 10.51 1.52
CA MET A 60 -5.99 11.01 0.89
C MET A 60 -6.15 11.26 -0.62
N THR A 61 -7.36 11.16 -1.20
CA THR A 61 -7.57 11.20 -2.65
C THR A 61 -6.94 12.42 -3.31
N VAL A 62 -7.11 13.62 -2.74
CA VAL A 62 -6.54 14.86 -3.29
C VAL A 62 -5.01 14.76 -3.34
N LEU A 63 -4.40 14.27 -2.26
CA LEU A 63 -2.95 14.11 -2.19
C LEU A 63 -2.44 13.06 -3.18
N ILE A 64 -3.13 11.93 -3.29
CA ILE A 64 -2.77 10.87 -4.24
C ILE A 64 -2.81 11.42 -5.67
N ARG A 65 -3.87 12.14 -6.05
CA ARG A 65 -3.99 12.77 -7.37
C ARG A 65 -2.87 13.78 -7.62
N GLN A 66 -2.57 14.64 -6.65
CA GLN A 66 -1.47 15.61 -6.76
C GLN A 66 -0.12 14.94 -7.03
N LEU A 67 0.17 13.83 -6.34
CA LEU A 67 1.42 13.08 -6.56
C LEU A 67 1.49 12.42 -7.93
N LEU A 68 0.38 11.82 -8.39
CA LEU A 68 0.31 11.17 -9.70
C LEU A 68 0.41 12.19 -10.84
N THR A 69 -0.31 13.32 -10.76
CA THR A 69 -0.21 14.40 -11.74
C THR A 69 1.20 15.00 -11.79
N ALA A 70 1.85 15.19 -10.63
CA ALA A 70 3.24 15.66 -10.61
C ALA A 70 4.19 14.66 -11.30
N TYR A 71 3.98 13.36 -11.07
CA TYR A 71 4.76 12.31 -11.72
C TYR A 71 4.57 12.33 -13.25
N GLU A 72 3.32 12.39 -13.73
CA GLU A 72 2.99 12.48 -15.16
C GLU A 72 3.65 13.72 -15.81
N GLN A 73 3.54 14.89 -15.19
CA GLN A 73 4.13 16.13 -15.71
C GLN A 73 5.65 16.09 -15.81
N LEU A 74 6.34 15.44 -14.86
CA LEU A 74 7.80 15.30 -14.89
C LEU A 74 8.22 14.32 -15.98
N LEU A 75 7.49 13.22 -16.17
CA LEU A 75 7.74 12.27 -17.26
C LEU A 75 7.57 12.94 -18.63
N GLU A 76 6.48 13.66 -18.84
CA GLU A 76 6.21 14.38 -20.09
C GLU A 76 7.31 15.39 -20.43
N LYS A 77 7.83 16.08 -19.41
CA LYS A 77 8.89 17.08 -19.56
C LYS A 77 10.30 16.51 -19.50
N GLN A 78 10.44 15.19 -19.31
CA GLN A 78 11.72 14.51 -19.10
C GLN A 78 12.56 15.11 -17.97
N VAL A 79 11.89 15.56 -16.92
CA VAL A 79 12.52 16.17 -15.75
C VAL A 79 12.74 15.10 -14.67
N PRO A 80 13.91 15.07 -14.01
CA PRO A 80 14.17 14.16 -12.89
C PRO A 80 13.14 14.30 -11.75
N LEU A 81 12.73 13.18 -11.15
CA LEU A 81 11.71 13.13 -10.10
C LEU A 81 12.11 13.93 -8.85
N GLU A 82 13.42 14.06 -8.61
CA GLU A 82 14.03 14.79 -7.51
C GLU A 82 13.67 16.27 -7.52
N GLN A 83 13.38 16.84 -8.70
CA GLN A 83 13.04 18.25 -8.85
C GLN A 83 11.66 18.62 -8.28
N HIS A 84 10.79 17.63 -8.03
CA HIS A 84 9.51 17.87 -7.40
C HIS A 84 9.52 17.43 -5.92
N PHE A 85 9.78 18.39 -5.04
CA PHE A 85 10.00 18.19 -3.60
C PHE A 85 9.01 17.24 -2.91
N ARG A 86 7.70 17.38 -3.17
CA ARG A 86 6.70 16.56 -2.48
C ARG A 86 6.70 15.11 -2.97
N LEU A 87 7.01 14.91 -4.26
CA LEU A 87 7.05 13.59 -4.88
C LEU A 87 8.32 12.86 -4.47
N SER A 88 9.47 13.51 -4.58
CA SER A 88 10.75 12.95 -4.12
C SER A 88 10.69 12.54 -2.65
N LYS A 89 10.17 13.41 -1.77
CA LYS A 89 9.97 13.08 -0.35
C LYS A 89 9.02 11.89 -0.12
N TYR A 90 7.99 11.72 -0.96
CA TYR A 90 7.14 10.54 -0.89
C TYR A 90 7.91 9.27 -1.27
N LEU A 91 8.65 9.31 -2.38
CA LEU A 91 9.43 8.20 -2.90
C LEU A 91 10.52 7.77 -1.92
N GLU A 92 11.30 8.70 -1.39
CA GLU A 92 12.32 8.44 -0.36
C GLU A 92 11.72 7.75 0.87
N ARG A 93 10.58 8.25 1.37
CA ARG A 93 9.88 7.64 2.51
C ARG A 93 9.37 6.25 2.18
N PHE A 94 8.87 6.03 0.96
CA PHE A 94 8.44 4.72 0.50
C PHE A 94 9.62 3.74 0.45
N GLN A 95 10.74 4.14 -0.17
CA GLN A 95 11.94 3.31 -0.27
C GLN A 95 12.47 2.93 1.12
N ALA A 96 12.60 3.90 2.04
CA ALA A 96 13.02 3.64 3.42
C ALA A 96 12.04 2.70 4.13
N HIS A 97 10.72 2.90 3.95
CA HIS A 97 9.72 2.03 4.54
C HIS A 97 9.80 0.60 4.00
N PHE A 98 9.88 0.44 2.69
CA PHE A 98 9.99 -0.86 2.02
C PHE A 98 11.25 -1.60 2.47
N ARG A 99 12.43 -0.94 2.38
CA ARG A 99 13.72 -1.50 2.79
C ARG A 99 13.75 -1.86 4.28
N SER A 100 13.07 -1.12 5.15
CA SER A 100 13.02 -1.45 6.59
C SER A 100 12.16 -2.68 6.90
N ARG A 101 11.13 -2.96 6.09
CA ARG A 101 10.11 -3.98 6.37
C ARG A 101 10.26 -5.27 5.58
N MET A 102 10.73 -5.20 4.34
CA MET A 102 10.79 -6.34 3.43
C MET A 102 12.11 -7.10 3.54
N ASN A 103 12.05 -8.41 3.34
CA ASN A 103 13.20 -9.30 3.41
C ASN A 103 13.87 -9.40 2.03
N PRO A 104 15.07 -8.83 1.83
CA PRO A 104 15.75 -8.85 0.52
C PRO A 104 16.11 -10.27 0.06
N ARG A 105 16.13 -11.28 0.97
CA ARG A 105 16.37 -12.68 0.61
C ARG A 105 15.17 -13.35 -0.08
N ARG A 106 14.01 -12.70 -0.17
CA ARG A 106 12.84 -13.21 -0.89
C ARG A 106 12.97 -12.84 -2.36
N SER A 107 12.83 -13.81 -3.27
CA SER A 107 12.96 -13.61 -4.73
C SER A 107 12.13 -12.43 -5.26
N LYS A 108 10.84 -12.37 -4.92
CA LYS A 108 9.95 -11.26 -5.32
C LYS A 108 10.41 -9.90 -4.78
N VAL A 109 11.03 -9.85 -3.60
CA VAL A 109 11.58 -8.60 -3.02
C VAL A 109 12.91 -8.24 -3.67
N ALA A 110 13.75 -9.24 -3.97
CA ALA A 110 15.03 -9.06 -4.64
C ALA A 110 14.89 -8.47 -6.06
N ALA A 111 13.72 -8.63 -6.70
CA ALA A 111 13.42 -7.97 -7.96
C ALA A 111 13.49 -6.44 -7.88
N TYR A 112 13.16 -5.86 -6.71
CA TYR A 112 13.21 -4.41 -6.43
C TYR A 112 14.58 -3.99 -5.90
N ASN A 113 15.63 -4.23 -6.70
CA ASN A 113 17.03 -4.01 -6.34
C ASN A 113 17.59 -2.62 -6.68
N SER A 114 16.78 -1.72 -7.25
CA SER A 114 17.18 -0.34 -7.56
C SER A 114 16.15 0.66 -7.06
N GLU A 115 16.57 1.92 -6.91
CA GLU A 115 15.68 3.02 -6.54
C GLU A 115 14.60 3.25 -7.58
N GLU A 116 14.95 3.16 -8.86
CA GLU A 116 14.00 3.27 -9.97
C GLU A 116 12.88 2.24 -9.89
N LYS A 117 13.20 0.97 -9.65
CA LYS A 117 12.18 -0.07 -9.50
C LYS A 117 11.31 0.13 -8.26
N LEU A 118 11.88 0.63 -7.17
CA LEU A 118 11.10 0.96 -5.98
C LEU A 118 10.21 2.18 -6.21
N ASN A 119 10.66 3.15 -6.99
CA ASN A 119 9.87 4.31 -7.38
C ASN A 119 8.68 3.87 -8.24
N GLN A 120 8.92 3.03 -9.25
CA GLN A 120 7.87 2.46 -10.10
C GLN A 120 6.83 1.69 -9.27
N LEU A 121 7.27 0.87 -8.31
CA LEU A 121 6.36 0.20 -7.37
C LEU A 121 5.57 1.20 -6.51
N ALA A 122 6.20 2.26 -6.01
CA ALA A 122 5.52 3.27 -5.21
C ALA A 122 4.41 3.97 -6.01
N ILE A 123 4.71 4.35 -7.25
CA ILE A 123 3.76 4.99 -8.16
C ILE A 123 2.64 4.02 -8.54
N SER A 124 2.95 2.75 -8.87
CA SER A 124 1.92 1.76 -9.22
C SER A 124 0.93 1.57 -8.07
N LEU A 125 1.42 1.49 -6.84
CA LEU A 125 0.58 1.39 -5.63
C LEU A 125 -0.23 2.67 -5.40
N LEU A 126 0.29 3.86 -5.69
CA LEU A 126 -0.51 5.10 -5.63
C LEU A 126 -1.65 5.09 -6.63
N SER A 127 -1.40 4.65 -7.86
CA SER A 127 -2.42 4.50 -8.90
C SER A 127 -3.49 3.50 -8.48
N GLU A 128 -3.10 2.32 -7.98
CA GLU A 128 -4.04 1.34 -7.42
C GLU A 128 -4.89 1.95 -6.30
N LEU A 129 -4.26 2.64 -5.34
CA LEU A 129 -4.98 3.31 -4.25
C LEU A 129 -5.96 4.37 -4.76
N LEU A 130 -5.64 5.10 -5.83
CA LEU A 130 -6.55 6.07 -6.45
C LEU A 130 -7.80 5.37 -6.99
N PHE A 131 -7.66 4.24 -7.69
CA PHE A 131 -8.80 3.46 -8.21
C PHE A 131 -9.69 2.93 -7.08
N CYS A 132 -9.12 2.68 -5.91
CA CYS A 132 -9.84 2.23 -4.72
C CYS A 132 -10.70 3.32 -4.06
N THR A 133 -10.61 4.58 -4.50
CA THR A 133 -11.34 5.71 -3.89
C THR A 133 -12.77 5.91 -4.42
N GLY A 134 -13.12 5.31 -5.58
CA GLY A 134 -14.46 5.38 -6.16
C GLY A 134 -15.51 4.57 -5.40
N THR A 135 -16.79 4.71 -5.78
CA THR A 135 -17.94 4.01 -5.17
C THR A 135 -17.75 2.48 -5.14
N SER A 136 -17.28 1.90 -6.25
CA SER A 136 -16.93 0.47 -6.35
C SER A 136 -15.46 0.18 -6.03
N GLY A 137 -14.71 1.13 -5.48
CA GLY A 137 -13.27 1.03 -5.25
C GLY A 137 -12.86 -0.10 -4.30
N ARG A 138 -13.66 -0.34 -3.25
CA ARG A 138 -13.46 -1.46 -2.31
C ARG A 138 -13.58 -2.82 -3.00
N GLN A 139 -14.62 -2.99 -3.82
CA GLN A 139 -14.86 -4.22 -4.55
C GLN A 139 -13.75 -4.47 -5.58
N ARG A 140 -13.33 -3.42 -6.31
CA ARG A 140 -12.22 -3.51 -7.26
C ARG A 140 -10.91 -3.92 -6.60
N LEU A 141 -10.57 -3.32 -5.45
CA LEU A 141 -9.40 -3.73 -4.67
C LEU A 141 -9.50 -5.18 -4.20
N TRP A 142 -10.68 -5.61 -3.75
CA TRP A 142 -10.89 -6.99 -3.33
C TRP A 142 -10.69 -7.95 -4.50
N THR A 143 -11.30 -7.69 -5.65
CA THR A 143 -11.17 -8.53 -6.85
C THR A 143 -9.74 -8.57 -7.37
N SER A 144 -9.04 -7.43 -7.42
CA SER A 144 -7.66 -7.37 -7.93
C SER A 144 -6.65 -8.19 -7.14
N LEU A 145 -6.96 -8.54 -5.88
CA LEU A 145 -6.12 -9.44 -5.08
C LEU A 145 -6.12 -10.89 -5.60
N PHE A 146 -7.13 -11.27 -6.40
CA PHE A 146 -7.29 -12.62 -6.94
C PHE A 146 -7.03 -12.67 -8.45
N ASP A 147 -7.13 -11.55 -9.17
CA ASP A 147 -6.93 -11.48 -10.62
C ASP A 147 -5.49 -11.82 -11.08
N GLY A 148 -4.53 -11.93 -10.16
CA GLY A 148 -3.15 -12.39 -10.42
C GLY A 148 -2.86 -13.84 -9.99
N GLU A 149 -3.87 -14.58 -9.49
CA GLU A 149 -3.77 -15.97 -9.03
C GLU A 149 -4.74 -16.90 -9.80
N LEU A 150 -4.77 -16.79 -11.13
CA LEU A 150 -5.33 -17.84 -11.99
C LEU A 150 -4.17 -18.61 -12.66
N PRO A 151 -4.06 -19.93 -12.48
CA PRO A 151 -3.18 -20.78 -13.29
C PRO A 151 -3.66 -20.85 -14.75
#